data_AF-A0A4Z1EH28-F1
#
_entry.id   AF-A0A4Z1EH28-F1
#
_cell.length_a   1.000
_cell.length_b   1.000
_cell.length_c   1.000
_cell.angle_alpha   90.00
_cell.angle_beta   90.00
_cell.angle_gamma   90.00
#
_symmetry.space_group_name_H-M   'P 1'
#
loop_
_entity.id
_entity.type
_entity.pdbx_description
1 polymer ?
#
loop_
_entity_poly.entity_id
_entity_poly.type
_entity_poly.pdbx_seq_one_letter_code
_entity_poly.pdbx_strand_id
1 'polypeptide(L)'
;MVLFFLAMQSYVEWDGNSELNSFSDDRLLKLDLPRKEEKSLTMEGDEGLREKYPLLANPPNHFHRHIDTPPYRLYNGLAPLSDDSILFMYHIREGNKIFAAEAQARWAVAYFDKGLILPPMEEREKEIANWLA
;
A
#
# COMPACT_ATOMS: atom_id res chain seq x y z
N MET A 1 17.44 -29.41 -17.02
CA MET A 1 16.76 -28.09 -16.98
C MET A 1 15.25 -28.28 -17.01
N VAL A 2 14.69 -28.97 -15.99
CA VAL A 2 13.25 -29.26 -15.84
C VAL A 2 12.79 -29.06 -14.37
N LEU A 3 13.72 -28.76 -13.46
CA LEU A 3 13.43 -28.62 -12.02
C LEU A 3 12.89 -27.24 -11.60
N PHE A 4 12.88 -26.24 -12.48
CA PHE A 4 12.32 -24.92 -12.16
C PHE A 4 10.81 -24.81 -12.42
N PHE A 5 10.22 -25.73 -13.20
CA PHE A 5 8.80 -25.65 -13.57
C PHE A 5 7.85 -26.28 -12.52
N LEU A 6 8.34 -27.13 -11.63
CA LEU A 6 7.51 -27.80 -10.62
C LEU A 6 7.40 -27.05 -9.29
N ALA A 7 8.32 -26.13 -8.98
CA ALA A 7 8.28 -25.35 -7.74
C ALA A 7 7.28 -24.18 -7.78
N MET A 8 6.68 -23.89 -8.93
CA MET A 8 5.76 -22.76 -9.11
C MET A 8 4.28 -23.19 -9.19
N GLN A 9 3.99 -24.50 -9.08
CA GLN A 9 2.62 -25.05 -9.02
C GLN A 9 2.16 -25.38 -7.60
N SER A 10 3.02 -25.24 -6.58
CA SER A 10 2.66 -25.51 -5.18
C SER A 10 2.43 -24.24 -4.36
N TYR A 11 2.24 -23.07 -4.99
CA TYR A 11 1.59 -21.94 -4.32
C TYR A 11 0.10 -22.25 -4.24
N VAL A 12 -0.18 -23.14 -3.29
CA VAL A 12 -1.45 -23.39 -2.64
C VAL A 12 -2.19 -22.06 -2.50
N GLU A 13 -3.45 -22.07 -2.90
CA GLU A 13 -4.45 -21.03 -2.62
C GLU A 13 -4.30 -20.58 -1.16
N TRP A 14 -3.61 -19.46 -0.96
CA TRP A 14 -3.41 -18.92 0.37
C TRP A 14 -4.68 -18.16 0.75
N ASP A 15 -5.62 -18.85 1.41
CA ASP A 15 -6.70 -18.20 2.16
C ASP A 15 -6.14 -17.56 3.44
N GLY A 16 -5.36 -16.49 3.26
CA GLY A 16 -4.79 -15.73 4.36
C GLY A 16 -5.83 -15.04 5.25
N ASN A 17 -7.10 -15.00 4.87
CA ASN A 17 -8.14 -14.38 5.68
C ASN A 17 -8.47 -15.19 6.94
N SER A 18 -8.26 -16.51 6.93
CA SER A 18 -8.58 -17.37 8.08
C SER A 18 -7.62 -17.18 9.26
N GLU A 19 -6.32 -17.00 9.00
CA GLU A 19 -5.29 -16.82 10.04
C GLU A 19 -5.24 -15.37 10.58
N LEU A 20 -5.55 -14.36 9.75
CA LEU A 20 -5.57 -12.95 10.17
C LEU A 20 -6.66 -12.66 11.20
N ASN A 21 -7.77 -13.41 11.18
CA ASN A 21 -8.84 -13.30 12.17
C ASN A 21 -8.41 -13.67 13.61
N SER A 22 -7.22 -14.28 13.79
CA SER A 22 -6.69 -14.66 15.09
C SER A 22 -5.89 -13.55 15.79
N PHE A 23 -5.49 -12.51 15.05
CA PHE A 23 -4.77 -11.37 15.59
C PHE A 23 -5.73 -10.22 15.93
N SER A 24 -5.47 -9.53 17.04
CA SER A 24 -6.18 -8.29 17.37
C SER A 24 -5.77 -7.16 16.41
N ASP A 25 -6.66 -6.21 16.16
CA ASP A 25 -6.40 -5.09 15.25
C ASP A 25 -5.13 -4.29 15.62
N ASP A 26 -4.88 -4.09 16.91
CA ASP A 26 -3.65 -3.45 17.41
C ASP A 26 -2.36 -4.19 17.01
N ARG A 27 -2.44 -5.53 16.93
CA ARG A 27 -1.31 -6.37 16.51
C ARG A 27 -1.17 -6.38 15.00
N LEU A 28 -2.29 -6.38 14.27
CA LEU A 28 -2.27 -6.22 12.82
C LEU A 28 -1.63 -4.89 12.43
N LEU A 29 -1.96 -3.80 13.13
CA LEU A 29 -1.36 -2.48 12.93
C LEU A 29 0.16 -2.47 13.20
N LYS A 30 0.61 -3.10 14.30
CA LYS A 30 2.03 -3.20 14.63
C LYS A 30 2.83 -4.04 13.64
N LEU A 31 2.19 -5.04 13.05
CA LEU A 31 2.80 -5.94 12.07
C LEU A 31 2.57 -5.47 10.63
N ASP A 32 1.89 -4.33 10.45
CA ASP A 32 1.51 -3.77 9.17
C ASP A 32 0.75 -4.78 8.28
N LEU A 33 -0.14 -5.57 8.91
CA LEU A 33 -0.94 -6.66 8.32
C LEU A 33 -2.40 -6.25 8.02
N PRO A 34 -3.11 -6.94 7.10
CA PRO A 34 -4.41 -6.47 6.60
C PRO A 34 -5.51 -6.52 7.65
N ARG A 35 -6.24 -5.42 7.79
CA ARG A 35 -7.45 -5.33 8.60
C ARG A 35 -8.71 -5.45 7.74
N LYS A 36 -9.81 -5.86 8.37
CA LYS A 36 -11.10 -6.00 7.70
C LYS A 36 -11.67 -4.67 7.20
N GLU A 37 -11.42 -3.59 7.93
CA GLU A 37 -11.86 -2.21 7.62
C GLU A 37 -11.14 -1.62 6.40
N GLU A 38 -9.94 -2.12 6.05
CA GLU A 38 -9.21 -1.64 4.87
C GLU A 38 -9.92 -1.99 3.57
N LYS A 39 -10.62 -3.14 3.49
CA LYS A 39 -11.39 -3.51 2.30
C LYS A 39 -12.49 -2.48 1.99
N SER A 40 -13.13 -1.94 3.02
CA SER A 40 -14.11 -0.85 2.84
C SER A 40 -13.44 0.46 2.40
N LEU A 41 -12.26 0.78 2.93
CA LEU A 41 -11.53 2.00 2.55
C LEU A 41 -11.03 1.95 1.10
N THR A 42 -10.58 0.78 0.63
CA THR A 42 -10.18 0.60 -0.77
C THR A 42 -11.37 0.76 -1.72
N MET A 43 -12.54 0.22 -1.38
CA MET A 43 -13.76 0.42 -2.17
C MET A 43 -14.20 1.89 -2.21
N GLU A 44 -14.14 2.60 -1.08
CA GLU A 44 -14.42 4.04 -1.01
C GLU A 44 -13.42 4.84 -1.88
N GLY A 45 -12.14 4.43 -1.86
CA GLY A 45 -11.11 5.04 -2.69
C GLY A 45 -11.32 4.85 -4.19
N ASP A 46 -11.67 3.63 -4.62
CA ASP A 46 -12.03 3.32 -6.00
C ASP A 46 -13.20 4.19 -6.49
N GLU A 47 -14.22 4.39 -5.66
CA GLU A 47 -15.36 5.25 -5.97
C GLU A 47 -14.92 6.71 -6.14
N GLY A 48 -14.14 7.25 -5.20
CA GLY A 48 -13.60 8.62 -5.29
C GLY A 48 -12.70 8.83 -6.50
N LEU A 49 -11.93 7.82 -6.90
CA LEU A 49 -11.07 7.89 -8.08
C LEU A 49 -11.88 7.92 -9.38
N ARG A 50 -12.97 7.14 -9.47
CA ARG A 50 -13.88 7.14 -10.62
C ARG A 50 -14.65 8.45 -10.76
N GLU A 51 -15.00 9.09 -9.65
CA GLU A 51 -15.57 10.45 -9.66
C GLU A 51 -14.56 11.48 -10.18
N LYS A 52 -13.31 11.41 -9.71
CA LYS A 52 -12.24 12.33 -10.11
C LYS A 52 -11.79 12.13 -11.55
N TYR A 53 -11.74 10.88 -12.02
CA TYR A 53 -11.30 10.50 -13.36
C TYR A 53 -12.35 9.59 -14.02
N PRO A 54 -13.39 10.17 -14.65
CA PRO A 54 -14.48 9.41 -15.28
C PRO A 54 -14.01 8.41 -16.35
N LEU A 55 -12.85 8.66 -16.96
CA LEU A 55 -12.20 7.77 -17.93
C LEU A 55 -11.83 6.39 -17.33
N LEU A 56 -11.60 6.33 -16.02
CA LEU A 56 -11.27 5.08 -15.31
C LEU A 56 -12.53 4.27 -14.96
N ALA A 57 -13.73 4.84 -15.14
CA ALA A 57 -14.96 4.16 -14.75
C ALA A 57 -15.29 2.93 -15.60
N ASN A 58 -14.88 2.92 -16.88
CA ASN A 58 -15.14 1.84 -17.83
C ASN A 58 -13.84 1.43 -18.56
N PRO A 59 -12.95 0.67 -17.91
CA PRO A 59 -11.74 0.22 -18.56
C PRO A 59 -12.04 -0.78 -19.70
N PRO A 60 -11.26 -0.78 -20.79
CA PRO A 60 -11.33 -1.82 -21.82
C PRO A 60 -11.07 -3.20 -21.22
N ASN A 61 -11.59 -4.26 -21.84
CA ASN A 61 -11.38 -5.62 -21.37
C ASN A 61 -9.88 -5.99 -21.37
N HIS A 62 -9.31 -6.24 -20.20
CA HIS A 62 -7.93 -6.65 -20.03
C HIS A 62 -7.83 -7.64 -18.86
N PHE A 63 -6.73 -8.38 -18.79
CA PHE A 63 -6.49 -9.29 -17.68
C PHE A 63 -6.22 -8.49 -16.39
N HIS A 64 -7.09 -8.66 -15.40
CA HIS A 64 -6.92 -8.08 -14.08
C HIS A 64 -6.14 -9.05 -13.19
N ARG A 65 -5.03 -8.59 -12.62
CA ARG A 65 -4.40 -9.25 -11.48
C ARG A 65 -4.90 -8.58 -10.21
N HIS A 66 -5.86 -9.21 -9.54
CA HIS A 66 -6.33 -8.73 -8.25
C HIS A 66 -5.21 -8.91 -7.21
N ILE A 67 -4.80 -7.80 -6.60
CA ILE A 67 -3.88 -7.79 -5.47
C ILE A 67 -4.75 -7.41 -4.27
N ASP A 68 -5.01 -8.36 -3.38
CA ASP A 68 -5.92 -8.18 -2.24
C ASP A 68 -5.31 -7.33 -1.11
N THR A 69 -4.10 -6.81 -1.30
CA THR A 69 -3.35 -6.05 -0.30
C THR A 69 -2.74 -4.78 -0.89
N PRO A 70 -2.87 -3.61 -0.22
CA PRO A 70 -2.17 -2.40 -0.61
C PRO A 70 -0.66 -2.66 -0.73
N PRO A 71 -0.01 -2.27 -1.83
CA PRO A 71 1.44 -2.31 -1.88
C PRO A 71 2.00 -1.40 -0.79
N TYR A 72 2.63 -2.04 0.19
CA TYR A 72 3.47 -1.47 1.25
C TYR A 72 2.80 -0.70 2.40
N ARG A 73 1.52 -0.31 2.38
CA ARG A 73 0.85 0.40 3.52
C ARG A 73 1.61 1.61 4.10
N LEU A 74 2.46 2.23 3.28
CA LEU A 74 3.26 3.38 3.68
C LEU A 74 2.59 4.66 3.22
N TYR A 75 2.46 5.63 4.13
CA TYR A 75 2.05 6.97 3.78
C TYR A 75 3.06 7.61 2.83
N ASN A 76 2.57 8.17 1.72
CA ASN A 76 3.38 8.62 0.57
C ASN A 76 4.37 7.57 0.03
N GLY A 77 4.13 6.29 0.28
CA GLY A 77 5.08 5.24 -0.06
C GLY A 77 6.44 5.48 0.60
N LEU A 78 6.48 5.93 1.86
CA LEU A 78 7.72 6.20 2.60
C LEU A 78 7.60 5.89 4.09
N ALA A 79 6.59 6.45 4.77
CA ALA A 79 6.47 6.37 6.22
C ALA A 79 5.45 5.32 6.67
N PRO A 80 5.78 4.46 7.65
CA PRO A 80 4.79 3.57 8.23
C PRO A 80 3.76 4.34 9.05
N LEU A 81 2.57 3.74 9.22
CA LEU A 81 1.50 4.35 9.99
C LEU A 81 1.75 4.29 11.50
N SER A 82 2.39 3.23 11.97
CA SER A 82 2.52 2.88 13.39
C SER A 82 3.82 3.32 14.06
N ASP A 83 4.85 3.71 13.29
CA ASP A 83 6.18 4.07 13.80
C ASP A 83 6.67 5.34 13.10
N ASP A 84 7.11 6.34 13.87
CA ASP A 84 7.61 7.61 13.35
C ASP A 84 9.14 7.79 13.45
N SER A 85 9.84 6.71 13.81
CA SER A 85 11.30 6.65 13.95
C SER A 85 12.02 6.04 12.73
N ILE A 86 11.27 5.37 11.85
CA ILE A 86 11.79 4.69 10.66
C ILE A 86 11.10 5.15 9.39
N LEU A 87 11.79 5.02 8.26
CA LEU A 87 11.30 5.44 6.95
C LEU A 87 11.88 4.52 5.87
N PHE A 88 11.04 4.05 4.96
CA PHE A 88 11.42 3.10 3.91
C PHE A 88 11.69 3.83 2.60
N MET A 89 12.95 3.96 2.23
CA MET A 89 13.36 4.62 0.99
C MET A 89 13.50 3.64 -0.18
N TYR A 90 13.38 4.14 -1.41
CA TYR A 90 13.75 3.44 -2.65
C TYR A 90 12.96 2.16 -3.00
N HIS A 91 11.76 1.95 -2.45
CA HIS A 91 10.90 0.83 -2.86
C HIS A 91 9.95 1.18 -4.02
N ILE A 92 9.74 2.47 -4.30
CA ILE A 92 8.99 2.94 -5.47
C ILE A 92 9.87 2.86 -6.71
N ARG A 93 9.47 2.05 -7.69
CA ARG A 93 10.19 1.90 -8.97
C ARG A 93 9.79 3.01 -9.94
N GLU A 94 10.47 4.14 -9.84
CA GLU A 94 10.29 5.25 -10.78
C GLU A 94 11.25 5.21 -11.98
N GLY A 95 10.78 5.69 -13.13
CA GLY A 95 11.60 5.82 -14.35
C GLY A 95 12.68 6.91 -14.21
N ASN A 96 12.43 7.94 -13.40
CA ASN A 96 13.35 9.07 -13.20
C ASN A 96 14.03 9.03 -11.83
N LYS A 97 15.03 8.16 -11.72
CA LYS A 97 15.63 7.77 -10.42
C LYS A 97 16.27 8.90 -9.62
N ILE A 98 16.85 9.92 -10.28
CA ILE A 98 17.61 10.98 -9.59
C ILE A 98 16.65 11.96 -8.91
N PHE A 99 15.65 12.45 -9.63
CA PHE A 99 14.68 13.39 -9.07
C PHE A 99 13.77 12.72 -8.03
N ALA A 100 13.39 11.46 -8.25
CA ALA A 100 12.67 10.68 -7.24
C ALA A 100 13.49 10.54 -5.95
N ALA A 101 14.79 10.20 -6.07
CA ALA A 101 15.67 10.09 -4.91
C ALA A 101 15.83 11.43 -4.17
N GLU A 102 15.96 12.54 -4.90
CA GLU A 102 16.05 13.88 -4.31
C GLU A 102 14.76 14.26 -3.57
N ALA A 103 13.60 14.05 -4.18
CA ALA A 103 12.31 14.33 -3.56
C ALA A 103 12.10 13.50 -2.29
N GLN A 104 12.40 12.20 -2.34
CA GLN A 104 12.32 11.30 -1.17
C GLN A 104 13.29 11.73 -0.07
N ALA A 105 14.52 12.14 -0.40
CA ALA A 105 15.49 12.62 0.58
C ALA A 105 15.02 13.91 1.26
N ARG A 106 14.50 14.88 0.51
CA ARG A 106 13.94 16.12 1.09
C ARG A 106 12.76 15.83 2.01
N TRP A 107 11.86 14.92 1.60
CA TRP A 107 10.72 14.52 2.41
C TRP A 107 11.17 13.84 3.71
N ALA A 108 12.14 12.92 3.64
CA ALA A 108 12.68 12.23 4.80
C ALA A 108 13.32 13.19 5.82
N VAL A 109 14.07 14.19 5.37
CA VAL A 109 14.64 15.22 6.25
C VAL A 109 13.52 15.97 6.98
N ALA A 110 12.52 16.45 6.25
CA ALA A 110 11.41 17.20 6.86
C ALA A 110 10.55 16.34 7.82
N TYR A 111 10.46 15.04 7.55
CA TYR A 111 9.77 14.07 8.40
C TYR A 111 10.48 13.87 9.74
N PHE A 112 11.80 13.66 9.72
CA PHE A 112 12.58 13.46 10.95
C PHE A 112 12.78 14.74 11.75
N ASP A 113 12.89 15.89 11.07
CA ASP A 113 12.97 17.21 11.72
C ASP A 113 11.63 17.65 12.32
N LYS A 114 10.56 16.86 12.14
CA LYS A 114 9.17 17.16 12.55
C LYS A 114 8.66 18.49 12.00
N GLY A 115 9.25 18.96 10.88
CA GLY A 115 8.80 20.11 10.12
C GLY A 115 7.57 19.81 9.26
N LEU A 116 7.26 18.53 9.03
CA LEU A 116 6.02 18.07 8.44
C LEU A 116 4.97 17.80 9.54
N ILE A 117 3.85 18.50 9.47
CA ILE A 117 2.65 18.15 10.24
C ILE A 117 1.94 17.04 9.49
N LEU A 118 2.00 15.82 10.02
CA LEU A 118 1.30 14.69 9.43
C LEU A 118 -0.20 14.77 9.74
N PRO A 119 -1.06 14.43 8.78
CA PRO A 119 -2.48 14.34 9.06
C PRO A 119 -2.79 13.18 10.03
N PRO A 120 -3.98 13.21 10.67
CA PRO A 120 -4.45 12.13 11.53
C PRO A 120 -4.35 10.75 10.86
N MET A 121 -4.22 9.70 11.66
CA MET A 121 -4.01 8.34 11.16
C MET A 121 -5.10 7.89 10.18
N GLU A 122 -6.37 8.18 10.48
CA GLU A 122 -7.52 7.83 9.64
C GLU A 122 -7.42 8.47 8.24
N GLU A 123 -6.97 9.72 8.15
CA GLU A 123 -6.78 10.41 6.86
C GLU A 123 -5.62 9.79 6.07
N ARG A 124 -4.53 9.43 6.75
CA ARG A 124 -3.40 8.75 6.10
C ARG A 124 -3.78 7.37 5.56
N GLU A 125 -4.62 6.63 6.29
CA GLU A 125 -5.17 5.34 5.84
C GLU A 125 -6.04 5.48 4.60
N LYS A 126 -6.90 6.51 4.56
CA LYS A 126 -7.70 6.84 3.36
C LYS A 126 -6.81 7.20 2.17
N GLU A 127 -5.78 8.02 2.37
CA GLU A 127 -4.85 8.37 1.30
C GLU A 127 -4.12 7.14 0.76
N ILE A 128 -3.61 6.26 1.63
CA ILE A 128 -2.97 5.00 1.22
C ILE A 128 -3.94 4.13 0.42
N ALA A 129 -5.21 4.05 0.83
CA ALA A 129 -6.23 3.31 0.10
C ALA A 129 -6.48 3.89 -1.31
N ASN A 130 -6.38 5.21 -1.47
CA ASN A 130 -6.52 5.87 -2.79
C ASN A 130 -5.35 5.60 -3.74
N TRP A 131 -4.16 5.24 -3.24
CA TRP A 131 -3.01 4.89 -4.09
C TRP A 131 -3.18 3.54 -4.80
N LEU A 132 -4.12 2.70 -4.35
CA LEU A 132 -4.43 1.40 -4.95
C LEU A 132 -5.34 1.48 -6.18
N ALA A 133 -6.14 2.53 -6.29
CA ALA A 133 -7.21 2.70 -7.27
C ALA A 133 -6.71 3.11 -8.66
#